data_AF-A0A699Q8T7-F1
#
_entry.id   AF-A0A699Q8T7-F1
#
_cell.length_a   1.000
_cell.length_b   1.000
_cell.length_c   1.000
_cell.angle_alpha   90.00
_cell.angle_beta   90.00
_cell.angle_gamma   90.00
#
_symmetry.space_group_name_H-M   'P 1'
#
loop_
_entity.id
_entity.type
_entity.pdbx_description
1 polymer ?
#
loop_
_entity_poly.entity_id
_entity_poly.type
_entity_poly.pdbx_seq_one_letter_code
_entity_poly.pdbx_strand_id
1 'polypeptide(L)'
;MFSKEADKIEKYVGGLPDLIHGSVVASKPKTMQEAIEIATELMDKKVCTFAERETASKRKSENTSRTTQNQQQQQQSNKRQNTG
;
A
#
# COMPACT_ATOMS: atom_id res chain seq x y z
N MET A 1 -27.93 9.18 28.93
CA MET A 1 -27.80 10.03 27.73
C MET A 1 -26.66 9.46 26.87
N PHE A 2 -26.85 8.29 26.25
CA PHE A 2 -25.82 7.59 25.44
C PHE A 2 -26.15 7.53 23.94
N SER A 3 -27.40 7.81 23.58
CA SER A 3 -27.92 7.61 22.22
C SER A 3 -27.29 8.53 21.17
N LYS A 4 -26.81 9.72 21.54
CA LYS A 4 -26.22 10.68 20.58
C LYS A 4 -24.80 10.33 20.17
N GLU A 5 -24.06 9.58 20.98
CA GLU A 5 -22.67 9.25 20.68
C GLU A 5 -22.57 8.00 19.83
N ALA A 6 -23.35 6.96 20.18
CA ALA A 6 -23.46 5.76 19.37
C ALA A 6 -23.92 6.06 17.92
N ASP A 7 -24.91 6.94 17.75
CA ASP A 7 -25.42 7.33 16.42
C ASP A 7 -24.34 8.04 15.57
N LYS A 8 -23.50 8.87 16.19
CA LYS A 8 -22.35 9.50 15.51
C LYS A 8 -21.29 8.48 15.11
N ILE A 9 -21.02 7.50 15.98
CA ILE A 9 -20.05 6.44 15.71
C ILE A 9 -20.56 5.59 14.54
N GLU A 10 -21.83 5.20 14.54
CA GLU A 10 -22.44 4.43 13.45
C GLU A 10 -22.37 5.16 12.11
N LYS A 11 -22.70 6.46 12.09
CA LYS A 11 -22.57 7.29 10.87
C LYS A 11 -21.13 7.42 10.39
N TYR A 12 -20.17 7.52 11.31
CA TYR A 12 -18.75 7.58 10.97
C TYR A 12 -18.26 6.26 10.39
N VAL A 13 -18.58 5.15 11.05
CA VAL A 13 -18.22 3.80 10.62
C VAL A 13 -18.82 3.49 9.25
N GLY A 14 -20.09 3.83 9.01
CA GLY A 14 -20.74 3.63 7.71
C GLY A 14 -20.15 4.46 6.55
N GLY A 15 -19.34 5.48 6.83
CA GLY A 15 -18.62 6.27 5.83
C GLY A 15 -17.19 5.78 5.54
N LEU A 16 -16.71 4.75 6.25
CA LEU A 16 -15.34 4.27 6.09
C LEU A 16 -15.20 3.35 4.86
N PRO A 17 -14.02 3.33 4.21
CA PRO A 17 -13.70 2.34 3.18
C PRO A 17 -13.83 0.91 3.72
N ASP A 18 -14.39 0.00 2.91
CA ASP A 18 -14.57 -1.43 3.26
C ASP A 18 -13.30 -2.08 3.83
N LEU A 19 -12.15 -1.63 3.32
CA LEU A 19 -10.83 -2.06 3.72
C LEU A 19 -10.53 -1.91 5.23
N ILE A 20 -11.09 -0.88 5.88
CA ILE A 20 -10.89 -0.62 7.32
C ILE A 20 -12.20 -0.73 8.11
N HIS A 21 -13.36 -0.70 7.42
CA HIS A 21 -14.69 -0.79 8.03
C HIS A 21 -14.83 -2.02 8.94
N GLY A 22 -14.50 -3.22 8.43
CA GLY A 22 -14.63 -4.46 9.22
C GLY A 22 -13.76 -4.47 10.48
N SER A 23 -12.56 -3.90 10.39
CA SER A 23 -11.62 -3.80 11.50
C SER A 23 -12.09 -2.80 12.57
N VAL A 24 -12.63 -1.65 12.17
CA VAL A 24 -13.19 -0.66 13.11
C VAL A 24 -14.43 -1.20 13.81
N VAL A 25 -15.32 -1.89 13.08
CA VAL A 25 -16.51 -2.55 13.66
C VAL A 25 -16.11 -3.62 14.68
N ALA A 26 -15.09 -4.42 14.39
CA ALA A 26 -14.60 -5.46 15.29
C ALA A 26 -14.06 -4.90 16.61
N SER A 27 -13.41 -3.73 16.57
CA SER A 27 -12.86 -3.06 17.75
C SER A 27 -13.91 -2.42 18.65
N LYS A 28 -15.16 -2.25 18.19
CA LYS A 28 -16.29 -1.70 18.97
C LYS A 28 -15.94 -0.43 19.76
N PRO A 29 -15.56 0.66 19.07
CA PRO A 29 -15.20 1.92 19.73
C PRO A 29 -16.35 2.43 20.60
N LYS A 30 -16.02 2.90 21.81
CA LYS A 30 -17.00 3.45 22.76
C LYS A 30 -17.17 4.96 22.57
N THR A 31 -16.14 5.60 22.01
CA THR A 31 -16.12 7.03 21.74
C THR A 31 -15.80 7.33 20.28
N MET A 32 -16.18 8.53 19.84
CA MET A 32 -15.81 9.03 18.51
C MET A 32 -14.29 9.09 18.30
N GLN A 33 -13.55 9.42 19.36
CA GLN A 33 -12.11 9.60 19.28
C GLN A 33 -11.40 8.26 19.07
N GLU A 34 -11.84 7.21 19.76
CA GLU A 34 -11.34 5.84 19.53
C GLU A 34 -11.62 5.38 18.09
N ALA A 35 -12.81 5.64 17.55
CA ALA A 35 -13.12 5.27 16.16
C ALA A 35 -12.16 5.93 15.16
N ILE A 36 -11.81 7.20 15.38
CA ILE A 36 -10.87 7.97 14.55
C ILE A 36 -9.44 7.45 14.70
N GLU A 37 -9.02 7.17 15.94
CA GLU A 37 -7.69 6.66 16.24
C GLU A 37 -7.47 5.29 15.59
N ILE A 38 -8.42 4.37 15.74
CA ILE A 38 -8.37 3.03 15.13
C ILE A 38 -8.35 3.14 13.60
N ALA A 39 -9.21 3.97 13.00
CA ALA A 39 -9.24 4.16 11.55
C ALA A 39 -7.90 4.70 11.02
N THR A 40 -7.31 5.68 11.72
CA THR A 40 -6.03 6.29 11.34
C THR A 40 -4.87 5.31 11.50
N GLU A 41 -4.82 4.59 12.62
CA GLU A 41 -3.80 3.56 12.86
C GLU A 41 -3.84 2.45 11.79
N LEU A 42 -5.04 2.04 11.37
CA LEU A 42 -5.22 1.06 10.30
C LEU A 42 -4.77 1.60 8.94
N MET A 43 -5.02 2.88 8.64
CA MET A 43 -4.52 3.50 7.42
C MET A 43 -2.99 3.60 7.43
N ASP A 44 -2.39 4.10 8.51
CA ASP A 44 -0.94 4.28 8.64
C ASP A 44 -0.18 2.95 8.50
N LYS A 45 -0.67 1.88 9.13
CA LYS A 45 -0.08 0.53 8.99
C LYS A 45 -0.06 0.07 7.53
N LYS A 46 -1.13 0.32 6.78
CA LYS A 46 -1.22 -0.07 5.37
C LYS A 46 -0.37 0.81 4.46
N VAL A 47 -0.26 2.11 4.74
CA VAL A 47 0.62 3.03 4.02
C VAL A 47 2.08 2.65 4.22
N CYS A 48 2.49 2.33 5.44
CA CYS A 48 3.84 1.85 5.75
C CYS A 48 4.18 0.57 4.95
N THR A 49 3.24 -0.38 4.91
CA THR A 49 3.40 -1.63 4.13
C THR A 49 3.54 -1.37 2.63
N PHE A 50 2.85 -0.35 2.10
CA PHE A 50 2.93 0.01 0.69
C PHE A 50 4.27 0.69 0.34
N ALA A 51 4.75 1.59 1.19
CA ALA A 51 6.04 2.26 1.02
C ALA A 51 7.22 1.27 1.01
N GLU A 52 7.21 0.25 1.89
CA GLU A 52 8.21 -0.82 1.87
C GLU A 52 8.17 -1.63 0.56
N ARG A 53 6.98 -1.97 0.05
CA ARG A 53 6.87 -2.68 -1.23
C ARG A 53 7.30 -1.83 -2.43
N GLU A 54 6.96 -0.55 -2.45
CA GLU A 54 7.38 0.37 -3.51
C GLU A 54 8.91 0.48 -3.56
N THR A 55 9.56 0.66 -2.42
CA THR A 55 11.03 0.75 -2.37
C THR A 55 11.72 -0.57 -2.72
N ALA A 56 11.15 -1.71 -2.33
CA ALA A 56 11.66 -3.03 -2.72
C ALA A 56 11.45 -3.32 -4.20
N SER A 57 10.30 -2.94 -4.77
CA SER A 57 9.96 -3.13 -6.19
C SER A 57 10.81 -2.23 -7.09
N LYS A 58 11.01 -0.96 -6.71
CA LYS A 58 11.83 0.01 -7.44
C LYS A 58 13.31 -0.41 -7.52
N ARG A 59 13.85 -1.04 -6.46
CA ARG A 59 15.20 -1.64 -6.50
C ARG A 59 15.30 -2.84 -7.45
N LYS A 60 14.21 -3.59 -7.67
CA LYS A 60 14.19 -4.69 -8.65
C LYS A 60 14.03 -4.19 -10.09
N SER A 61 13.18 -3.20 -10.35
CA SER A 61 12.95 -2.68 -11.71
C SER A 61 14.20 -2.02 -12.31
N GLU A 62 15.00 -1.34 -11.50
CA GLU A 62 16.24 -0.70 -11.94
C GLU A 62 17.34 -1.73 -12.26
N ASN A 63 17.39 -2.84 -11.51
CA ASN A 63 18.37 -3.90 -11.73
C ASN A 63 18.04 -4.77 -12.96
N THR A 64 16.75 -5.05 -13.19
CA THR A 64 16.29 -5.78 -14.38
C THR A 64 16.50 -4.95 -15.67
N SER A 65 16.20 -3.64 -15.63
CA SER A 65 16.39 -2.77 -16.80
C SER A 65 17.86 -2.69 -17.26
N ARG A 66 18.81 -2.59 -16.31
CA ARG A 66 20.25 -2.57 -16.62
C ARG A 66 20.77 -3.87 -17.20
N THR A 67 20.27 -5.02 -16.74
CA THR A 67 20.68 -6.34 -17.25
C THR A 67 20.16 -6.59 -18.66
N THR A 68 18.91 -6.23 -18.96
CA THR A 68 18.33 -6.42 -20.30
C THR A 68 18.97 -5.52 -21.36
N GLN A 69 19.27 -4.25 -21.03
CA GLN A 69 20.00 -3.37 -21.94
C GLN A 69 21.43 -3.87 -22.23
N ASN A 70 22.16 -4.34 -21.22
CA ASN A 70 23.53 -4.85 -21.42
C ASN A 70 23.53 -6.12 -22.28
N GLN A 71 22.57 -7.03 -22.09
CA GLN A 71 22.47 -8.24 -22.92
C GLN A 71 22.12 -7.94 -24.37
N GLN A 72 21.20 -7.02 -24.65
CA GLN A 72 20.87 -6.64 -26.03
C GLN A 72 22.07 -5.98 -26.72
N GLN A 73 22.83 -5.13 -26.01
CA GLN A 73 23.98 -4.44 -26.57
C GLN A 73 25.15 -5.41 -26.84
N GLN A 74 25.38 -6.40 -25.97
CA GLN A 74 26.37 -7.46 -26.24
C GLN A 74 25.96 -8.36 -27.41
N GLN A 75 24.69 -8.80 -27.50
CA GLN A 75 24.26 -9.61 -28.64
C GLN A 75 24.42 -8.88 -29.98
N GLN A 76 24.15 -7.58 -30.01
CA GLN A 76 24.35 -6.76 -31.21
C GLN A 76 25.83 -6.57 -31.55
N SER A 77 26.69 -6.37 -30.55
CA SER A 77 28.15 -6.25 -30.76
C SER A 77 28.74 -7.55 -31.31
N ASN A 78 28.38 -8.69 -30.72
CA ASN A 78 28.92 -9.99 -31.10
C ASN A 78 28.46 -10.41 -32.51
N LYS A 79 27.25 -10.01 -32.94
CA LYS A 79 26.77 -10.26 -34.30
C LYS A 79 27.49 -9.44 -35.37
N ARG A 80 28.07 -8.28 -35.04
CA ARG A 80 28.77 -7.42 -36.01
C ARG A 80 30.25 -7.78 -36.19
N GLN A 81 30.79 -8.61 -35.30
CA GLN A 81 32.19 -9.05 -35.36
C GLN A 81 32.38 -10.38 -36.10
N ASN A 82 31.31 -11.03 -36.58
CA ASN A 82 31.39 -12.33 -37.26
C ASN A 82 31.40 -12.24 -38.80
N THR A 83 31.47 -11.05 -39.38
CA THR A 83 31.68 -10.90 -40.83
C THR A 83 33.18 -10.85 -41.08
N GLY A 84 33.78 -12.05 -41.22
CA GLY A 84 35.11 -12.24 -41.81
C GLY A 84 35.05 -12.20 -43.33
#